data_AF-A0A413BDN8-F1
#
_entry.id   AF-A0A413BDN8-F1
#
_cell.length_a   1.000
_cell.length_b   1.000
_cell.length_c   1.000
_cell.angle_alpha   90.00
_cell.angle_beta   90.00
_cell.angle_gamma   90.00
#
_symmetry.space_group_name_H-M   'P 1'
#
loop_
_entity.id
_entity.type
_entity.pdbx_description
1 polymer ?
#
loop_
_entity_poly.entity_id
_entity_poly.type
_entity_poly.pdbx_seq_one_letter_code
_entity_poly.pdbx_strand_id
1 'polypeptide(L)'
;MGNVARNERILRAGGFATSLDILMKNYDNLSDEAIEQLNNRMWDRFDSADWSHTKFIISYLYEDDYDPDGYPSILSHLKSSGVEVYGKGSHGRHTDNSSNVMAWFKSQYNNLLHDDFSR
;
A
#
# COMPACT_ATOMS: atom_id res chain seq x y z
N MET A 1 -7.45 1.51 2.13
CA MET A 1 -8.07 2.65 2.85
C MET A 1 -9.28 2.23 3.68
N GLY A 2 -10.19 1.41 3.15
CA GLY A 2 -11.24 0.80 3.97
C GLY A 2 -10.66 -0.04 5.12
N ASN A 3 -9.65 -0.86 4.83
CA ASN A 3 -8.93 -1.63 5.87
C ASN A 3 -8.29 -0.73 6.94
N VAL A 4 -7.67 0.38 6.54
CA VAL A 4 -7.12 1.38 7.47
C VAL A 4 -8.21 1.95 8.40
N ALA A 5 -9.39 2.28 7.84
CA ALA A 5 -10.54 2.75 8.62
C ALA A 5 -11.09 1.68 9.57
N ARG A 6 -11.12 0.41 9.13
CA ARG A 6 -11.48 -0.73 9.98
C ARG A 6 -10.50 -0.92 11.13
N ASN A 7 -9.22 -0.85 10.83
CA ASN A 7 -8.12 -1.05 11.79
C ASN A 7 -8.07 0.05 12.84
N GLU A 8 -8.44 1.29 12.49
CA GLU A 8 -8.59 2.38 13.46
C GLU A 8 -9.59 2.05 14.59
N ARG A 9 -10.69 1.36 14.26
CA ARG A 9 -11.72 1.00 15.26
C ARG A 9 -11.29 -0.14 16.19
N ILE A 10 -10.39 -1.01 15.74
CA ILE A 10 -10.15 -2.33 16.35
C ILE A 10 -8.76 -2.44 16.97
N LEU A 11 -7.73 -1.86 16.34
CA LEU A 11 -6.34 -2.23 16.61
C LEU A 11 -5.53 -1.15 17.36
N ARG A 12 -5.96 0.12 17.45
CA ARG A 12 -5.08 1.18 17.97
C ARG A 12 -5.77 2.35 18.68
N ALA A 13 -5.18 2.78 19.80
CA ALA A 13 -5.28 4.14 20.32
C ALA A 13 -4.13 4.99 19.73
N GLY A 14 -4.47 6.08 19.02
CA GLY A 14 -3.49 6.95 18.35
C GLY A 14 -3.07 6.51 16.94
N GLY A 15 -4.00 5.95 16.16
CA GLY A 15 -3.81 5.60 14.75
C GLY A 15 -4.07 6.76 13.80
N PHE A 16 -4.87 6.54 12.76
CA PHE A 16 -5.20 7.50 11.70
C PHE A 16 -6.72 7.69 11.63
N ALA A 17 -7.29 8.32 12.68
CA ALA A 17 -8.72 8.58 12.83
C ALA A 17 -9.37 9.26 11.61
N THR A 18 -8.61 10.09 10.88
CA THR A 18 -9.06 10.72 9.63
C THR A 18 -9.47 9.71 8.55
N SER A 19 -9.05 8.45 8.64
CA SER A 19 -9.56 7.36 7.77
C SER A 19 -11.07 7.14 7.92
N LEU A 20 -11.64 7.34 9.11
CA LEU A 20 -13.08 7.26 9.35
C LEU A 20 -13.82 8.41 8.69
N ASP A 21 -13.26 9.62 8.75
CA ASP A 21 -13.83 10.80 8.07
C ASP A 21 -13.78 10.63 6.54
N ILE A 22 -12.71 10.03 6.01
CA ILE A 22 -12.59 9.71 4.59
C ILE A 22 -13.68 8.70 4.20
N LEU A 23 -13.90 7.65 4.99
CA LEU A 23 -14.93 6.66 4.73
C LEU A 23 -16.33 7.31 4.75
N MET A 24 -16.63 8.07 5.81
CA MET A 24 -17.88 8.81 5.97
C MET A 24 -18.12 9.76 4.79
N LYS A 25 -17.11 10.54 4.38
CA LYS A 25 -17.23 11.48 3.26
C LYS A 25 -17.57 10.81 1.92
N ASN A 26 -17.16 9.56 1.70
CA ASN A 26 -17.36 8.87 0.42
C ASN A 26 -18.62 8.01 0.38
N TYR A 27 -19.10 7.52 1.53
CA TYR A 27 -20.18 6.52 1.59
C TYR A 27 -21.28 6.85 2.61
N ASP A 28 -21.18 7.96 3.33
CA ASP A 28 -22.12 8.43 4.35
C ASP A 28 -22.42 7.40 5.47
N ASN A 29 -21.53 6.42 5.66
CA ASN A 29 -21.62 5.43 6.74
C ASN A 29 -20.26 4.76 7.00
N LEU A 30 -20.18 3.97 8.09
CA LEU A 30 -18.99 3.24 8.54
C LEU A 30 -19.21 1.72 8.58
N SER A 31 -20.11 1.22 7.73
CA SER A 31 -20.42 -0.20 7.63
C SER A 31 -19.26 -1.00 7.03
N ASP A 32 -19.25 -2.31 7.25
CA ASP A 32 -18.29 -3.19 6.58
C ASP A 32 -18.50 -3.15 5.05
N GLU A 33 -19.73 -2.96 4.58
CA GLU A 33 -20.02 -2.76 3.16
C GLU A 33 -19.36 -1.49 2.60
N ALA A 34 -19.38 -0.37 3.33
CA ALA A 34 -18.69 0.84 2.91
C ALA A 34 -17.16 0.68 2.94
N ILE A 35 -16.63 -0.04 3.93
CA ILE A 35 -15.21 -0.41 3.98
C ILE A 35 -14.80 -1.15 2.71
N GLU A 36 -15.56 -2.18 2.34
CA GLU A 36 -15.29 -2.97 1.12
C GLU A 36 -15.45 -2.12 -0.14
N GLN A 37 -16.49 -1.29 -0.23
CA GLN A 37 -16.66 -0.38 -1.37
C GLN A 37 -15.48 0.60 -1.51
N LEU A 38 -14.94 1.12 -0.40
CA LEU A 38 -13.77 2.00 -0.43
C LEU A 38 -12.50 1.26 -0.88
N ASN A 39 -12.32 0.01 -0.45
CA ASN A 39 -11.21 -0.83 -0.91
C ASN A 39 -11.35 -1.14 -2.42
N ASN A 40 -12.52 -1.62 -2.84
CA ASN A 40 -12.80 -1.99 -4.23
C ASN A 40 -12.65 -0.80 -5.17
N ARG A 41 -12.98 0.42 -4.75
CA ARG A 41 -12.76 1.61 -5.57
C ARG A 41 -11.29 1.77 -6.04
N MET A 42 -10.32 1.37 -5.21
CA MET A 42 -8.91 1.37 -5.59
C MET A 42 -8.58 0.15 -6.46
N TRP A 43 -8.99 -1.03 -6.03
CA TRP A 43 -8.69 -2.29 -6.73
C TRP A 43 -9.33 -2.38 -8.12
N ASP A 44 -10.55 -1.90 -8.30
CA ASP A 44 -11.22 -1.82 -9.61
C ASP A 44 -10.38 -1.01 -10.62
N ARG A 45 -9.73 0.07 -10.15
CA ARG A 45 -8.82 0.87 -10.99
C ARG A 45 -7.52 0.15 -11.23
N PHE A 46 -6.94 -0.45 -10.19
CA PHE A 46 -5.71 -1.21 -10.27
C PHE A 46 -5.82 -2.39 -11.24
N ASP A 47 -6.92 -3.15 -11.16
CA ASP A 47 -7.18 -4.34 -11.97
C ASP A 47 -7.51 -4.01 -13.43
N SER A 48 -8.04 -2.81 -13.68
CA SER A 48 -8.33 -2.33 -15.04
C SER A 48 -7.13 -1.68 -15.74
N ALA A 49 -6.05 -1.40 -15.02
CA ALA A 49 -4.90 -0.69 -15.57
C ALA A 49 -3.95 -1.62 -16.33
N ASP A 50 -3.33 -1.09 -17.39
CA ASP A 50 -2.26 -1.79 -18.11
C ASP A 50 -0.92 -1.53 -17.41
N TRP A 51 -0.39 -2.57 -16.77
CA TRP A 51 0.88 -2.55 -16.07
C TRP A 51 2.05 -3.11 -16.90
N SER A 52 1.84 -3.46 -18.17
CA SER A 52 2.85 -4.15 -19.02
C SER A 52 4.19 -3.41 -19.16
N HIS A 53 4.19 -2.09 -18.96
CA HIS A 53 5.38 -1.24 -18.99
C HIS A 53 5.73 -0.65 -17.62
N THR A 54 5.30 -1.32 -16.53
CA THR A 54 5.51 -0.86 -15.16
C THR A 54 6.38 -1.85 -14.39
N LYS A 55 7.31 -1.31 -13.59
CA LYS A 55 8.10 -2.06 -12.61
C LYS A 55 7.68 -1.62 -11.21
N PHE A 56 7.25 -2.54 -10.37
CA PHE A 56 6.89 -2.26 -8.99
C PHE A 56 8.09 -2.50 -8.07
N ILE A 57 8.61 -1.44 -7.46
CA ILE A 57 9.69 -1.52 -6.47
C ILE A 57 9.12 -1.07 -5.12
N ILE A 58 8.87 -2.01 -4.22
CA ILE A 58 8.05 -1.80 -3.03
C ILE A 58 8.83 -2.15 -1.75
N SER A 59 8.91 -1.21 -0.81
CA SER A 59 9.25 -1.52 0.58
C SER A 59 7.98 -1.69 1.40
N TYR A 60 7.97 -2.66 2.31
CA TYR A 60 6.85 -2.88 3.22
C TYR A 60 7.37 -3.27 4.61
N LEU A 61 6.52 -3.06 5.62
CA LEU A 61 6.82 -3.42 6.99
C LEU A 61 6.00 -4.64 7.39
N TYR A 62 6.63 -5.64 8.00
CA TYR A 62 5.95 -6.90 8.35
C TYR A 62 4.88 -6.70 9.43
N GLU A 63 5.08 -5.73 10.32
CA GLU A 63 4.18 -5.39 11.41
C GLU A 63 3.47 -4.05 11.18
N ASP A 64 3.25 -3.66 9.91
CA ASP A 64 2.49 -2.47 9.56
C ASP A 64 1.11 -2.50 10.22
N ASP A 65 0.86 -1.50 11.06
CA ASP A 65 -0.32 -1.44 11.90
C ASP A 65 -1.46 -0.61 11.28
N TYR A 66 -1.30 -0.12 10.05
CA TYR A 66 -2.37 0.47 9.26
C TYR A 66 -2.93 -0.49 8.22
N ASP A 67 -2.07 -1.15 7.43
CA ASP A 67 -2.45 -2.04 6.35
C ASP A 67 -1.47 -3.23 6.21
N PRO A 68 -1.57 -4.23 7.11
CA PRO A 68 -0.66 -5.37 7.12
C PRO A 68 -0.72 -6.22 5.83
N ASP A 69 -1.83 -6.16 5.12
CA ASP A 69 -2.07 -6.92 3.89
C ASP A 69 -1.70 -6.14 2.62
N GLY A 70 -1.14 -4.93 2.72
CA GLY A 70 -0.89 -4.06 1.56
C GLY A 70 -0.01 -4.70 0.48
N TYR A 71 1.19 -5.17 0.84
CA TYR A 71 2.09 -5.84 -0.11
C TYR A 71 1.54 -7.20 -0.62
N PRO A 72 1.05 -8.11 0.24
CA PRO A 72 0.37 -9.33 -0.20
C PRO A 72 -0.80 -9.07 -1.17
N SER A 73 -1.59 -8.03 -0.93
CA SER A 73 -2.71 -7.67 -1.80
C SER A 73 -2.24 -7.21 -3.17
N ILE A 74 -1.21 -6.36 -3.25
CA ILE A 74 -0.63 -5.95 -4.53
C ILE A 74 -0.17 -7.18 -5.33
N LEU A 75 0.55 -8.12 -4.71
CA LEU A 75 0.97 -9.35 -5.39
C LEU A 75 -0.22 -10.18 -5.87
N SER A 76 -1.26 -10.31 -5.04
CA SER A 76 -2.48 -11.03 -5.36
C SER A 76 -3.28 -10.39 -6.50
N HIS A 77 -3.24 -9.06 -6.65
CA HIS A 77 -3.92 -8.35 -7.74
C HIS A 77 -3.10 -8.33 -9.04
N LEU A 78 -1.77 -8.26 -8.94
CA LEU A 78 -0.90 -8.32 -10.13
C LEU A 78 -0.93 -9.69 -10.82
N LYS A 79 -1.05 -10.81 -10.08
CA LYS A 79 -1.07 -12.20 -10.61
C LYS A 79 -0.12 -12.43 -11.81
N SER A 80 -0.50 -13.31 -12.73
CA SER A 80 0.22 -13.71 -13.95
C SER A 80 0.31 -12.62 -15.02
N SER A 81 0.26 -11.34 -14.65
CA SER A 81 0.41 -10.20 -15.58
C SER A 81 1.79 -10.13 -16.23
N GLY A 82 2.78 -10.88 -15.72
CA GLY A 82 4.16 -10.85 -16.21
C GLY A 82 4.91 -9.59 -15.78
N VAL A 83 4.31 -8.79 -14.89
CA VAL A 83 4.86 -7.54 -14.36
C VAL A 83 6.02 -7.82 -13.41
N GLU A 84 7.08 -7.02 -13.52
CA GLU A 84 8.23 -7.11 -12.62
C GLU A 84 7.89 -6.48 -11.26
N VAL A 85 8.02 -7.28 -10.20
CA VAL A 85 7.82 -6.84 -8.82
C VAL A 85 9.05 -7.17 -7.97
N TYR A 86 9.64 -6.15 -7.37
CA TYR A 86 10.73 -6.28 -6.40
C TYR A 86 10.26 -5.75 -5.03
N GLY A 87 10.24 -6.63 -4.04
CA GLY A 87 9.81 -6.32 -2.69
C GLY A 87 10.94 -6.39 -1.68
N LYS A 88 11.04 -5.40 -0.78
CA LYS A 88 11.90 -5.47 0.41
C LYS A 88 11.09 -5.29 1.69
N GLY A 89 10.93 -6.38 2.43
CA GLY A 89 10.34 -6.37 3.77
C GLY A 89 11.33 -5.88 4.83
N SER A 90 10.82 -5.24 5.87
CA SER A 90 11.57 -4.89 7.09
C SER A 90 10.66 -5.03 8.31
N HIS A 91 11.24 -5.35 9.46
CA HIS A 91 10.47 -5.41 10.71
C HIS A 91 10.16 -4.00 11.23
N GLY A 92 9.05 -3.83 11.95
CA GLY A 92 8.61 -2.58 12.56
C GLY A 92 7.14 -2.25 12.27
N ARG A 93 6.56 -1.41 13.11
CA ARG A 93 5.27 -0.74 12.86
C ARG A 93 5.43 0.38 11.85
N HIS A 94 4.33 0.95 11.34
CA HIS A 94 4.34 1.88 10.20
C HIS A 94 5.34 3.05 10.29
N THR A 95 5.62 3.54 11.51
CA THR A 95 6.55 4.65 11.74
C THR A 95 7.98 4.22 12.09
N ASP A 96 8.18 2.93 12.37
CA ASP A 96 9.49 2.38 12.68
C ASP A 96 10.35 2.32 11.43
N ASN A 97 11.68 2.35 11.59
CA ASN A 97 12.64 2.17 10.50
C ASN A 97 12.50 3.15 9.31
N SER A 98 11.81 4.28 9.49
CA SER A 98 11.59 5.31 8.48
C SER A 98 12.88 5.77 7.77
N SER A 99 13.99 5.90 8.51
CA SER A 99 15.30 6.26 7.95
C SER A 99 15.85 5.20 6.98
N ASN A 100 15.71 3.92 7.33
CA ASN A 100 16.17 2.79 6.52
C ASN A 100 15.32 2.61 5.28
N VAL A 101 13.99 2.76 5.42
CA VAL A 101 13.05 2.75 4.28
C VAL A 101 13.39 3.88 3.31
N MET A 102 13.63 5.10 3.82
CA MET A 102 13.99 6.25 2.99
C MET A 102 15.35 6.07 2.29
N ALA A 103 16.36 5.54 2.99
CA ALA A 103 17.66 5.25 2.40
C ALA A 103 17.56 4.20 1.28
N TRP A 104 16.77 3.14 1.50
CA TRP A 104 16.52 2.11 0.49
C TRP A 104 15.78 2.68 -0.72
N PHE A 105 14.72 3.48 -0.51
CA PHE A 105 13.99 4.14 -1.59
C PHE A 105 14.93 4.96 -2.49
N LYS A 106 15.79 5.80 -1.90
CA LYS A 106 16.78 6.59 -2.66
C LYS A 106 17.75 5.72 -3.44
N SER A 107 18.20 4.61 -2.85
CA SER A 107 19.06 3.65 -3.56
C SER A 107 18.35 3.02 -4.75
N GLN A 108 17.10 2.59 -4.61
CA GLN A 108 16.34 2.02 -5.73
C GLN A 108 16.07 3.05 -6.83
N TYR A 109 15.76 4.28 -6.45
CA TYR A 109 15.58 5.38 -7.40
C TYR A 109 16.85 5.67 -8.21
N ASN A 110 18.00 5.76 -7.54
CA ASN A 110 19.29 5.99 -8.22
C ASN A 110 19.67 4.82 -9.12
N ASN A 111 19.49 3.57 -8.67
CA ASN A 111 19.77 2.39 -9.49
C ASN A 111 18.88 2.37 -10.73
N LEU A 112 17.59 2.65 -10.60
CA LEU A 112 16.66 2.72 -11.73
C LEU A 112 17.08 3.79 -12.73
N LEU A 113 17.49 4.97 -12.28
CA LEU A 113 18.01 6.02 -13.16
C LEU A 113 19.29 5.59 -13.89
N HIS A 114 20.20 4.91 -13.19
CA HIS A 114 21.45 4.45 -13.76
C HIS A 114 21.22 3.34 -14.80
N ASP A 115 20.50 2.29 -14.41
CA ASP A 115 20.33 1.06 -15.17
C ASP A 115 19.38 1.25 -16.37
N ASP A 116 18.26 1.93 -16.16
CA ASP A 116 17.19 2.02 -17.16
C ASP A 116 17.27 3.34 -17.98
N PHE A 117 17.95 4.38 -17.47
CA PHE A 117 17.99 5.71 -18.11
C PHE A 117 19.39 6.30 -18.30
N SER A 118 20.47 5.60 -17.91
CA SER A 118 21.86 6.09 -18.03
C SER A 118 22.12 7.44 -17.35
N ARG A 119 21.49 7.68 -16.20
CA ARG A 119 21.58 8.92 -15.41
C ARG A 119 22.24 8.74 -14.05
#